data_AF-A0A2V8NLW0-F1
#
_entry.id   AF-A0A2V8NLW0-F1
#
_cell.length_a   1.000
_cell.length_b   1.000
_cell.length_c   1.000
_cell.angle_alpha   90.00
_cell.angle_beta   90.00
_cell.angle_gamma   90.00
#
_symmetry.space_group_name_H-M   'P 1'
#
loop_
_entity.id
_entity.type
_entity.pdbx_description
1 polymer ?
#
loop_
_entity_poly.entity_id
_entity_poly.type
_entity_poly.pdbx_seq_one_letter_code
_entity_poly.pdbx_strand_id
1 'polypeptide(L)'
;MKFNLSQNIFALLREKFHAGAQSKRMQKRKVFILLLCALLTACQSKPQPQGKRYELKGTVVSVDKPNKTATISHEEVKGYMEAMTMPYKLKDAWPLDVMKPGDEIQATLVVTDDSAWLEDVVITQKSAAQSATTPESSSTLKPGDDVPDFHLINQDGKPVHLAQYKGKALLLTFIYTRCPVPEYCTLMSNNFAIIDQEAQKDPAIYKQTHLISISFDPEYDTPKVLRSYGAAHTGNYDKETFSHWEFATADAAEVKRMAQFFGFTYIPDKDQIVHSLQTALIAPDGKIAKLYSGNDWKPVDILNDIRALFGKN
;
A
#
# COMPACT_ATOMS: atom_id res chain seq x y z
N MET A 1 -14.97 61.37 23.50
CA MET A 1 -14.74 62.20 24.72
C MET A 1 -15.10 61.33 25.91
N LYS A 2 -14.12 60.72 26.59
CA LYS A 2 -13.38 61.21 27.78
C LYS A 2 -14.17 61.11 29.11
N PHE A 3 -13.67 60.24 30.00
CA PHE A 3 -13.70 60.24 31.49
C PHE A 3 -15.09 60.04 32.16
N ASN A 4 -15.26 59.40 33.33
CA ASN A 4 -14.34 59.11 34.44
C ASN A 4 -14.86 57.99 35.39
N LEU A 5 -13.89 57.48 36.14
CA LEU A 5 -13.78 56.66 37.38
C LEU A 5 -14.93 56.37 38.38
N SER A 6 -14.74 55.16 38.96
CA SER A 6 -14.80 54.75 40.39
C SER A 6 -16.15 54.34 41.01
N GLN A 7 -16.27 53.12 41.52
CA GLN A 7 -15.95 52.68 42.90
C GLN A 7 -16.37 51.21 43.13
N ASN A 8 -15.58 50.50 43.97
CA ASN A 8 -15.83 49.36 44.87
C ASN A 8 -17.08 48.46 44.65
N ILE A 9 -16.99 47.13 44.80
CA ILE A 9 -17.22 46.45 46.12
C ILE A 9 -16.95 44.93 46.00
N PHE A 10 -16.16 44.40 46.95
CA PHE A 10 -16.15 43.05 47.57
C PHE A 10 -15.82 41.79 46.73
N ALA A 11 -15.20 40.70 47.24
CA ALA A 11 -14.39 40.42 48.42
C ALA A 11 -13.92 38.92 48.35
N LEU A 12 -12.98 38.56 49.23
CA LEU A 12 -12.63 37.22 49.76
C LEU A 12 -11.63 36.36 48.95
N LEU A 13 -10.58 35.75 49.51
CA LEU A 13 -9.92 35.83 50.82
C LEU A 13 -8.57 35.10 50.69
N ARG A 14 -7.49 35.70 51.19
CA ARG A 14 -6.12 35.17 51.21
C ARG A 14 -5.56 35.27 52.63
N GLU A 15 -4.90 34.18 53.04
CA GLU A 15 -3.74 34.08 53.94
C GLU A 15 -3.83 34.09 55.48
N LYS A 16 -3.11 33.07 56.01
CA LYS A 16 -2.06 33.06 57.06
C LYS A 16 -2.44 33.34 58.51
N PHE A 17 -1.92 32.50 59.41
CA PHE A 17 -1.03 32.87 60.54
C PHE A 17 -0.29 31.58 61.02
N HIS A 18 1.05 31.53 60.92
CA HIS A 18 2.06 31.58 62.00
C HIS A 18 2.08 30.42 63.01
N ALA A 19 3.26 29.79 63.15
CA ALA A 19 4.13 29.86 64.34
C ALA A 19 5.03 28.62 64.41
N GLY A 20 6.33 28.82 64.57
CA GLY A 20 7.30 27.74 64.80
C GLY A 20 7.52 27.45 66.28
N ALA A 21 8.11 26.29 66.58
CA ALA A 21 9.09 26.11 67.66
C ALA A 21 9.71 24.70 67.64
N GLN A 22 11.04 24.72 67.67
CA GLN A 22 12.05 23.73 68.02
C GLN A 22 11.68 22.45 68.80
N SER A 23 12.39 21.34 68.50
CA SER A 23 13.14 20.55 69.50
C SER A 23 13.95 19.39 68.87
N LYS A 24 15.29 19.46 69.04
CA LYS A 24 16.27 18.39 69.42
C LYS A 24 16.33 17.07 68.63
N ARG A 25 17.45 16.33 68.50
CA ARG A 25 18.91 16.43 68.73
C ARG A 25 19.41 14.97 68.57
N MET A 26 20.56 14.75 67.91
CA MET A 26 21.38 13.51 67.94
C MET A 26 20.75 12.26 67.26
N GLN A 27 21.45 11.47 66.45
CA GLN A 27 22.72 10.83 66.77
C GLN A 27 23.39 10.33 65.47
N LYS A 28 24.63 10.79 65.22
CA LYS A 28 25.52 10.29 64.17
C LYS A 28 26.33 9.10 64.70
N ARG A 29 26.66 8.17 63.78
CA ARG A 29 27.82 7.25 63.70
C ARG A 29 27.70 5.81 64.24
N LYS A 30 28.33 4.93 63.43
CA LYS A 30 28.73 3.50 63.60
C LYS A 30 27.61 2.54 63.16
N VAL A 31 27.79 1.69 62.14
CA VAL A 31 28.79 0.61 62.06
C VAL A 31 29.28 0.39 60.61
N PHE A 32 30.55 0.01 60.53
CA PHE A 32 31.38 -0.25 59.36
C PHE A 32 31.57 -1.78 59.24
N ILE A 33 31.70 -2.30 58.00
CA ILE A 33 32.30 -3.60 57.59
C ILE A 33 31.39 -4.85 57.58
N LEU A 34 31.12 -5.36 56.37
CA LEU A 34 31.40 -6.74 55.90
C LEU A 34 31.04 -6.79 54.39
N LEU A 35 32.04 -6.65 53.51
CA LEU A 35 32.64 -7.75 52.73
C LEU A 35 31.79 -8.22 51.53
N LEU A 36 32.17 -7.71 50.36
CA LEU A 36 32.63 -8.51 49.22
C LEU A 36 31.72 -9.70 48.80
N CYS A 37 30.86 -9.49 47.82
CA CYS A 37 30.62 -10.45 46.74
C CYS A 37 29.67 -9.90 45.66
N ALA A 38 30.00 -10.24 44.41
CA ALA A 38 29.15 -10.19 43.22
C ALA A 38 28.84 -8.81 42.60
N LEU A 39 29.83 -8.31 41.85
CA LEU A 39 29.58 -7.80 40.51
C LEU A 39 28.89 -8.91 39.69
N LEU A 40 27.56 -8.92 39.65
CA LEU A 40 26.80 -9.62 38.64
C LEU A 40 25.93 -8.59 37.92
N THR A 41 26.39 -8.29 36.70
CA THR A 41 25.60 -7.83 35.56
C THR A 41 24.13 -8.20 35.67
N ALA A 42 23.32 -7.25 36.15
CA ALA A 42 21.90 -7.24 35.85
C ALA A 42 21.76 -6.80 34.39
N CYS A 43 21.91 -7.74 33.45
CA CYS A 43 21.30 -7.62 32.14
C CYS A 43 19.81 -7.46 32.40
N GLN A 44 19.32 -6.23 32.28
CA GLN A 44 17.88 -5.95 32.25
C GLN A 44 17.32 -6.62 31.00
N SER A 45 16.76 -7.81 31.15
CA SER A 45 15.89 -8.41 30.15
C SER A 45 14.72 -7.44 29.95
N LYS A 46 14.67 -6.75 28.81
CA LYS A 46 13.52 -5.91 28.46
C LYS A 46 12.25 -6.76 28.57
N PRO A 47 11.18 -6.30 29.23
CA PRO A 47 9.92 -7.03 29.28
C PRO A 47 9.41 -7.23 27.85
N GLN A 48 9.30 -8.49 27.42
CA GLN A 48 8.71 -8.85 26.13
C GLN A 48 7.19 -8.65 26.20
N PRO A 49 6.55 -8.14 25.14
CA PRO A 49 5.11 -7.95 25.11
C PRO A 49 4.36 -9.28 25.30
N GLN A 50 3.24 -9.24 26.03
CA GLN A 50 2.41 -10.39 26.44
C GLN A 50 1.59 -10.99 25.28
N GLY A 51 2.25 -11.42 24.20
CA GLY A 51 1.59 -12.08 23.07
C GLY A 51 1.70 -13.61 23.13
N LYS A 52 0.64 -14.32 22.72
CA LYS A 52 0.70 -15.76 22.45
C LYS A 52 1.58 -16.00 21.22
N ARG A 53 2.40 -17.05 21.27
CA ARG A 53 3.40 -17.36 20.25
C ARG A 53 3.07 -18.70 19.62
N TYR A 54 3.11 -18.74 18.31
CA TYR A 54 2.85 -19.93 17.52
C TYR A 54 3.94 -20.12 16.46
N GLU A 55 4.27 -21.37 16.18
CA GLU A 55 5.14 -21.69 15.05
C GLU A 55 4.34 -21.55 13.75
N LEU A 56 4.91 -20.81 12.80
CA LEU A 56 4.35 -20.62 11.48
C LEU A 56 5.35 -21.12 10.43
N LYS A 57 4.87 -21.98 9.54
CA LYS A 57 5.58 -22.45 8.35
C LYS A 57 4.81 -22.03 7.14
N GLY A 58 5.48 -21.55 6.10
CA GLY A 58 4.78 -21.15 4.90
C GLY A 58 5.67 -20.75 3.75
N THR A 59 5.03 -20.53 2.61
CA THR A 59 5.67 -20.01 1.41
C THR A 59 5.37 -18.53 1.27
N VAL A 60 6.40 -17.73 0.98
CA VAL A 60 6.25 -16.32 0.68
C VAL A 60 5.49 -16.17 -0.64
N VAL A 61 4.35 -15.50 -0.61
CA VAL A 61 3.55 -15.20 -1.81
C VAL A 61 3.95 -13.83 -2.38
N SER A 62 4.10 -12.83 -1.51
CA SER A 62 4.54 -11.49 -1.91
C SER A 62 5.22 -10.75 -0.76
N VAL A 63 6.02 -9.72 -1.09
CA VAL A 63 6.73 -8.86 -0.14
C VAL A 63 6.41 -7.41 -0.47
N ASP A 64 5.90 -6.66 0.52
CA ASP A 64 5.62 -5.24 0.44
C ASP A 64 6.57 -4.50 1.41
N LYS A 65 7.70 -4.06 0.85
CA LYS A 65 8.73 -3.36 1.61
C LYS A 65 8.25 -2.02 2.20
N PRO A 66 7.52 -1.16 1.45
CA PRO A 66 6.97 0.07 2.01
C PRO A 66 6.12 -0.15 3.27
N ASN A 67 5.26 -1.16 3.27
CA ASN A 67 4.34 -1.43 4.40
C ASN A 67 4.89 -2.39 5.45
N LYS A 68 6.12 -2.89 5.26
CA LYS A 68 6.78 -3.89 6.11
C LYS A 68 5.94 -5.16 6.29
N THR A 69 5.28 -5.58 5.22
CA THR A 69 4.41 -6.76 5.22
C THR A 69 4.90 -7.80 4.23
N ALA A 70 4.64 -9.07 4.52
CA ALA A 70 4.76 -10.16 3.56
C ALA A 70 3.49 -11.00 3.60
N THR A 71 2.99 -11.36 2.42
CA THR A 71 1.88 -12.30 2.30
C THR A 71 2.44 -13.70 2.32
N ILE A 72 2.02 -14.51 3.29
CA ILE A 72 2.52 -15.87 3.48
C ILE A 72 1.34 -16.82 3.30
N SER A 73 1.52 -17.80 2.41
CA SER A 73 0.69 -18.99 2.36
C SER A 73 1.24 -19.97 3.39
N HIS A 74 0.62 -20.01 4.56
CA HIS A 74 1.13 -20.77 5.69
C HIS A 74 0.36 -22.08 5.87
N GLU A 75 1.07 -23.09 6.38
CA GLU A 75 0.51 -24.36 6.82
C GLU A 75 -0.36 -24.16 8.09
N GLU A 76 -1.00 -25.23 8.56
CA GLU A 76 -1.74 -25.20 9.81
C GLU A 76 -0.87 -24.68 10.97
N VAL A 77 -1.36 -23.65 11.66
CA VAL A 77 -0.76 -23.12 12.89
C VAL A 77 -1.43 -23.83 14.05
N LYS A 78 -0.76 -24.88 14.55
CA LYS A 78 -1.30 -25.77 15.59
C LYS A 78 -1.86 -24.99 16.79
N GLY A 79 -3.14 -25.25 17.09
CA GLY A 79 -3.82 -24.65 18.24
C GLY A 79 -4.20 -23.18 18.05
N TYR A 80 -4.15 -22.65 16.82
CA TYR A 80 -4.57 -21.28 16.51
C TYR A 80 -5.47 -21.20 15.28
N MET A 81 -5.00 -21.68 14.11
CA MET A 81 -5.73 -21.53 12.86
C MET A 81 -5.31 -22.52 11.77
N GLU A 82 -6.22 -22.82 10.86
CA GLU A 82 -6.00 -23.65 9.68
C GLU A 82 -5.07 -22.97 8.65
N ALA A 83 -4.59 -23.74 7.67
CA ALA A 83 -3.73 -23.22 6.60
C ALA A 83 -4.47 -22.17 5.75
N MET A 84 -3.86 -20.99 5.57
CA MET A 84 -4.40 -19.92 4.74
C MET A 84 -3.31 -19.00 4.19
N THR A 85 -3.70 -18.09 3.30
CA THR A 85 -2.80 -17.09 2.71
C THR A 85 -3.18 -15.72 3.24
N MET A 86 -2.29 -15.08 4.00
CA MET A 86 -2.59 -13.77 4.58
C MET A 86 -1.36 -12.87 4.73
N PRO A 87 -1.53 -11.54 4.70
CA PRO A 87 -0.46 -10.59 4.95
C PRO A 87 -0.12 -10.54 6.44
N TYR A 88 1.16 -10.58 6.74
CA TYR A 88 1.69 -10.36 8.09
C TYR A 88 2.64 -9.18 8.11
N LYS A 89 2.59 -8.38 9.17
CA LYS A 89 3.65 -7.42 9.48
C LYS A 89 4.89 -8.17 9.97
N LEU A 90 6.07 -7.72 9.56
CA LEU A 90 7.33 -8.24 10.08
C LEU A 90 7.88 -7.29 11.14
N LYS A 91 8.32 -7.87 12.27
CA LYS A 91 8.97 -7.12 13.35
C LYS A 91 10.29 -6.49 12.88
N ASP A 92 11.08 -7.27 12.16
CA ASP A 92 12.35 -6.85 11.60
C ASP A 92 12.23 -6.60 10.10
N ALA A 93 12.94 -5.59 9.59
CA ALA A 93 12.88 -5.22 8.17
C ALA A 93 13.83 -6.05 7.29
N TRP A 94 14.91 -6.60 7.86
CA TRP A 94 15.93 -7.32 7.09
C TRP A 94 15.39 -8.52 6.28
N PRO A 95 14.38 -9.30 6.75
CA PRO A 95 13.86 -10.42 5.95
C PRO A 95 13.20 -9.93 4.66
N LEU A 96 12.55 -8.75 4.68
CA LEU A 96 11.92 -8.16 3.48
C LEU A 96 12.94 -7.86 2.37
N ASP A 97 14.21 -7.66 2.72
CA ASP A 97 15.25 -7.37 1.74
C ASP A 97 15.79 -8.63 1.04
N VAL A 98 15.63 -9.79 1.68
CA VAL A 98 16.20 -11.06 1.19
C VAL A 98 15.15 -12.08 0.77
N MET A 99 13.93 -11.99 1.30
CA MET A 99 12.80 -12.85 0.96
C MET A 99 12.28 -12.54 -0.44
N LYS A 100 11.95 -13.60 -1.17
CA LYS A 100 11.32 -13.52 -2.48
C LYS A 100 10.08 -14.39 -2.52
N PRO A 101 9.09 -14.07 -3.38
CA PRO A 101 8.01 -14.99 -3.68
C PRO A 101 8.54 -16.39 -4.02
N GLY A 102 7.95 -17.42 -3.42
CA GLY A 102 8.34 -18.82 -3.54
C GLY A 102 9.39 -19.30 -2.53
N ASP A 103 9.97 -18.43 -1.70
CA ASP A 103 10.82 -18.87 -0.59
C ASP A 103 9.97 -19.56 0.49
N GLU A 104 10.48 -20.67 1.02
CA GLU A 104 9.90 -21.27 2.22
C GLU A 104 10.50 -20.62 3.45
N ILE A 105 9.64 -20.28 4.40
CA ILE A 105 10.01 -19.66 5.66
C ILE A 105 9.46 -20.41 6.86
N GLN A 106 10.19 -20.29 7.96
CA GLN A 106 9.73 -20.53 9.32
C GLN A 106 9.77 -19.21 10.08
N ALA A 107 8.73 -18.94 10.87
CA ALA A 107 8.65 -17.74 11.68
C ALA A 107 7.87 -18.00 12.97
N THR A 108 8.05 -17.13 13.96
CA THR A 108 7.18 -17.09 15.14
C THR A 108 6.06 -16.08 14.88
N LEU A 109 4.82 -16.55 14.83
CA LEU A 109 3.64 -15.70 14.84
C LEU A 109 3.35 -15.27 16.28
N VAL A 110 3.44 -13.96 16.55
CA VAL A 110 3.08 -13.37 17.83
C VAL A 110 1.72 -12.70 17.70
N VAL A 111 0.79 -13.10 18.55
CA VAL A 111 -0.59 -12.60 18.58
C VAL A 111 -0.85 -11.97 19.95
N THR A 112 -1.27 -10.72 19.94
CA THR A 112 -1.79 -9.98 21.10
C THR A 112 -3.29 -9.73 20.90
N ASP A 113 -3.95 -9.13 21.89
CA ASP A 113 -5.38 -8.81 21.77
C ASP A 113 -5.68 -7.87 20.59
N ASP A 114 -4.73 -6.99 20.23
CA ASP A 114 -4.94 -5.92 19.24
C ASP A 114 -4.05 -6.03 17.98
N SER A 115 -3.12 -6.98 17.92
CA SER A 115 -2.16 -7.06 16.80
C SER A 115 -1.50 -8.43 16.63
N ALA A 116 -1.12 -8.75 15.39
CA ALA A 116 -0.36 -9.93 15.03
C ALA A 116 0.82 -9.59 14.11
N TRP A 117 1.98 -10.20 14.34
CA TRP A 117 3.19 -10.01 13.53
C TRP A 117 4.06 -11.26 13.50
N LEU A 118 4.96 -11.32 12.52
CA LEU A 118 6.01 -12.35 12.43
C LEU A 118 7.33 -11.81 12.99
N GLU A 119 8.00 -12.64 13.78
CA GLU A 119 9.38 -12.45 14.22
C GLU A 119 10.20 -13.73 14.05
N ASP A 120 11.51 -13.61 14.22
CA ASP A 120 12.46 -14.73 14.06
C ASP A 120 12.31 -15.44 12.70
N VAL A 121 12.11 -14.66 11.64
CA VAL A 121 11.91 -15.19 10.28
C VAL A 121 13.21 -15.83 9.78
N VAL A 122 13.13 -17.11 9.46
CA VAL A 122 14.20 -17.92 8.88
C VAL A 122 13.74 -18.43 7.52
N ILE A 123 14.52 -18.14 6.47
CA ILE A 123 14.31 -18.75 5.15
C ILE A 123 14.88 -20.17 5.19
N THR A 124 14.00 -21.16 5.21
CA THR A 124 14.36 -22.58 5.37
C THR A 124 14.76 -23.21 4.05
N GLN A 125 14.16 -22.76 2.95
CA GLN A 125 14.53 -23.15 1.61
C GLN A 125 14.43 -21.93 0.70
N LYS A 126 15.58 -21.44 0.23
CA LYS A 126 15.59 -20.48 -0.89
C LYS A 126 15.11 -21.21 -2.12
N SER A 127 14.16 -20.64 -2.84
CA SER A 127 13.66 -21.25 -4.07
C SER A 127 14.80 -21.41 -5.07
N ALA A 128 15.25 -22.67 -5.26
CA ALA A 128 16.24 -23.06 -6.24
C ALA A 128 15.51 -23.36 -7.56
N ALA A 129 15.36 -22.30 -8.37
CA ALA A 129 14.95 -22.36 -9.78
C ALA A 129 13.59 -23.02 -10.09
N GLN A 130 12.57 -22.18 -10.28
CA GLN A 130 11.81 -22.27 -11.52
C GLN A 130 12.46 -21.35 -12.55
N SER A 131 13.37 -21.93 -13.32
CA SER A 131 13.69 -21.46 -14.66
C SER A 131 12.45 -21.62 -15.55
N ALA A 132 11.54 -20.66 -15.46
CA ALA A 132 10.59 -20.36 -16.51
C ALA A 132 10.81 -18.90 -16.88
N THR A 133 11.87 -18.66 -17.66
CA THR A 133 12.18 -17.41 -18.37
C THR A 133 11.64 -16.16 -17.68
N THR A 134 12.20 -15.81 -16.53
CA THR A 134 12.20 -14.42 -16.09
C THR A 134 13.18 -13.73 -17.04
N PRO A 135 12.74 -12.86 -17.98
CA PRO A 135 13.71 -11.94 -18.52
C PRO A 135 14.22 -11.15 -17.33
N GLU A 136 15.54 -11.14 -17.16
CA GLU A 136 16.22 -10.07 -16.45
C GLU A 136 15.62 -8.74 -16.92
N SER A 137 14.73 -8.19 -16.11
CA SER A 137 14.32 -6.80 -16.13
C SER A 137 13.69 -6.50 -14.79
N SER A 138 14.54 -6.50 -13.76
CA SER A 138 14.45 -5.43 -12.78
C SER A 138 14.92 -4.11 -13.43
N SER A 139 14.39 -3.77 -14.62
CA SER A 139 14.43 -2.40 -15.06
C SER A 139 13.45 -1.70 -14.16
N THR A 140 13.94 -1.07 -13.09
CA THR A 140 13.16 -0.08 -12.35
C THR A 140 12.76 0.96 -13.38
N LEU A 141 11.53 0.84 -13.90
CA LEU A 141 10.97 1.81 -14.81
C LEU A 141 11.08 3.18 -14.15
N LYS A 142 11.56 4.14 -14.92
CA LYS A 142 11.85 5.49 -14.45
C LYS A 142 11.26 6.48 -15.43
N PRO A 143 10.96 7.70 -14.96
CA PRO A 143 10.49 8.76 -15.85
C PRO A 143 11.42 8.93 -17.06
N GLY A 144 10.84 8.98 -18.25
CA GLY A 144 11.55 9.05 -19.54
C GLY A 144 11.74 7.71 -20.26
N ASP A 145 11.51 6.57 -19.60
CA ASP A 145 11.56 5.26 -20.27
C ASP A 145 10.42 5.15 -21.30
N ASP A 146 10.72 4.61 -22.49
CA ASP A 146 9.72 4.41 -23.56
C ASP A 146 8.73 3.31 -23.20
N VAL A 147 7.44 3.57 -23.44
CA VAL A 147 6.38 2.57 -23.26
C VAL A 147 6.20 1.77 -24.55
N PRO A 148 6.37 0.42 -24.53
CA PRO A 148 6.05 -0.44 -25.65
C PRO A 148 4.58 -0.31 -26.05
N ASP A 149 4.30 -0.59 -27.32
CA ASP A 149 2.91 -0.66 -27.76
C ASP A 149 2.29 -2.00 -27.33
N PHE A 150 1.26 -1.92 -26.50
CA PHE A 150 0.49 -3.08 -26.03
C PHE A 150 -0.84 -3.13 -26.75
N HIS A 151 -1.23 -4.31 -27.21
CA HIS A 151 -2.44 -4.55 -27.97
C HIS A 151 -3.52 -5.10 -27.04
N LEU A 152 -4.68 -4.45 -27.06
CA LEU A 152 -5.76 -4.68 -26.12
C LEU A 152 -7.09 -4.76 -26.90
N ILE A 153 -8.13 -5.21 -26.21
CA ILE A 153 -9.52 -5.16 -26.66
C ILE A 153 -10.31 -4.42 -25.60
N ASN A 154 -10.99 -3.34 -25.99
CA ASN A 154 -11.77 -2.53 -25.07
C ASN A 154 -13.15 -3.13 -24.76
N GLN A 155 -13.92 -2.47 -23.89
CA GLN A 155 -15.26 -2.87 -23.45
C GLN A 155 -16.30 -2.95 -24.58
N ASP A 156 -16.03 -2.32 -25.73
CA ASP A 156 -16.87 -2.36 -26.93
C ASP A 156 -16.44 -3.47 -27.91
N GLY A 157 -15.45 -4.29 -27.53
CA GLY A 157 -14.87 -5.32 -28.38
C GLY A 157 -13.98 -4.75 -29.49
N LYS A 158 -13.57 -3.48 -29.40
CA LYS A 158 -12.71 -2.84 -30.40
C LYS A 158 -11.25 -3.07 -30.05
N PRO A 159 -10.39 -3.41 -31.04
CA PRO A 159 -8.95 -3.40 -30.85
C PRO A 159 -8.47 -2.00 -30.49
N VAL A 160 -7.67 -1.90 -29.42
CA VAL A 160 -7.03 -0.66 -28.96
C VAL A 160 -5.56 -0.94 -28.71
N HIS A 161 -4.70 0.06 -28.88
CA HIS A 161 -3.27 -0.05 -28.60
C HIS A 161 -2.77 1.22 -27.91
N LEU A 162 -1.76 1.14 -27.05
CA LEU A 162 -1.36 2.30 -26.22
C LEU A 162 -0.79 3.45 -27.06
N ALA A 163 -0.07 3.14 -28.16
CA ALA A 163 0.53 4.17 -29.00
C ALA A 163 -0.50 5.07 -29.69
N GLN A 164 -1.77 4.65 -29.80
CA GLN A 164 -2.84 5.48 -30.36
C GLN A 164 -3.12 6.74 -29.52
N TYR A 165 -2.75 6.71 -28.23
CA TYR A 165 -2.96 7.82 -27.31
C TYR A 165 -1.78 8.81 -27.28
N LYS A 166 -0.74 8.61 -28.11
CA LYS A 166 0.34 9.60 -28.28
C LYS A 166 -0.24 10.97 -28.63
N GLY A 167 0.35 12.02 -28.07
CA GLY A 167 -0.17 13.38 -28.10
C GLY A 167 -1.10 13.71 -26.92
N LYS A 168 -1.50 12.72 -26.11
CA LYS A 168 -2.25 12.91 -24.86
C LYS A 168 -1.46 12.37 -23.66
N ALA A 169 -1.74 12.91 -22.48
CA ALA A 169 -1.35 12.27 -21.23
C ALA A 169 -2.27 11.06 -20.98
N LEU A 170 -1.70 9.86 -20.93
CA LEU A 170 -2.44 8.63 -20.72
C LEU A 170 -2.27 8.16 -19.26
N LEU A 171 -3.36 8.12 -18.51
CA LEU A 171 -3.39 7.53 -17.17
C LEU A 171 -3.90 6.08 -17.26
N LEU A 172 -3.13 5.16 -16.72
CA LEU A 172 -3.38 3.72 -16.84
C LEU A 172 -3.35 3.07 -15.46
N THR A 173 -4.30 2.18 -15.17
CA THR A 173 -4.27 1.33 -13.96
C THR A 173 -4.64 -0.12 -14.30
N PHE A 174 -4.29 -1.05 -13.40
CA PHE A 174 -4.53 -2.48 -13.56
C PHE A 174 -5.56 -2.99 -12.55
N ILE A 175 -6.58 -3.71 -13.01
CA ILE A 175 -7.69 -4.20 -12.19
C ILE A 175 -8.08 -5.63 -12.57
N TYR A 176 -8.98 -6.23 -11.80
CA TYR A 176 -9.83 -7.33 -12.27
C TYR A 176 -11.22 -7.18 -11.65
N THR A 177 -12.28 -7.48 -12.39
CA THR A 177 -13.63 -7.04 -12.00
C THR A 177 -14.20 -7.78 -10.79
N ARG A 178 -13.64 -8.95 -10.46
CA ARG A 178 -14.05 -9.79 -9.33
C ARG A 178 -13.30 -9.52 -8.02
N CYS A 179 -12.42 -8.51 -8.00
CA CYS A 179 -11.65 -8.18 -6.81
C CYS A 179 -12.55 -7.93 -5.59
N PRO A 180 -12.45 -8.76 -4.52
CA PRO A 180 -13.34 -8.64 -3.37
C PRO A 180 -12.89 -7.55 -2.38
N VAL A 181 -11.66 -7.04 -2.52
CA VAL A 181 -11.07 -6.07 -1.60
C VAL A 181 -11.44 -4.64 -2.02
N PRO A 182 -12.26 -3.90 -1.23
CA PRO A 182 -12.70 -2.55 -1.60
C PRO A 182 -11.56 -1.56 -1.80
N GLU A 183 -10.48 -1.70 -1.05
CA GLU A 183 -9.31 -0.81 -1.04
C GLU A 183 -8.36 -1.05 -2.23
N TYR A 184 -8.68 -2.01 -3.11
CA TYR A 184 -7.88 -2.38 -4.28
C TYR A 184 -8.59 -1.93 -5.57
N CYS A 185 -9.03 -2.86 -6.41
CA CYS A 185 -9.55 -2.54 -7.75
C CYS A 185 -10.75 -1.57 -7.70
N THR A 186 -11.66 -1.76 -6.73
CA THR A 186 -12.82 -0.88 -6.54
C THR A 186 -12.39 0.55 -6.18
N LEU A 187 -11.42 0.72 -5.28
CA LEU A 187 -10.86 2.03 -4.95
C LEU A 187 -10.16 2.67 -6.16
N MET A 188 -9.38 1.91 -6.94
CA MET A 188 -8.72 2.43 -8.14
C MET A 188 -9.75 2.91 -9.17
N SER A 189 -10.79 2.11 -9.44
CA SER A 189 -11.87 2.48 -10.35
C SER A 189 -12.67 3.70 -9.86
N ASN A 190 -12.97 3.79 -8.56
CA ASN A 190 -13.60 4.98 -7.97
C ASN A 190 -12.72 6.23 -8.11
N ASN A 191 -11.41 6.10 -7.88
CA ASN A 191 -10.48 7.21 -8.05
C ASN A 191 -10.42 7.66 -9.52
N PHE A 192 -10.41 6.72 -10.47
CA PHE A 192 -10.47 7.04 -11.90
C PHE A 192 -11.78 7.71 -12.30
N ALA A 193 -12.92 7.29 -11.72
CA ALA A 193 -14.19 7.97 -11.93
C ALA A 193 -14.15 9.43 -11.44
N ILE A 194 -13.53 9.70 -10.29
CA ILE A 194 -13.33 11.07 -9.80
C ILE A 194 -12.42 11.86 -10.76
N ILE A 195 -11.30 11.29 -11.20
CA ILE A 195 -10.39 11.94 -12.15
C ILE A 195 -11.10 12.28 -13.45
N ASP A 196 -11.90 11.35 -13.99
CA ASP A 196 -12.70 11.55 -15.20
C ASP A 196 -13.69 12.70 -15.03
N GLN A 197 -14.46 12.70 -13.93
CA GLN A 197 -15.43 13.74 -13.60
C GLN A 197 -14.78 15.12 -13.41
N GLU A 198 -13.62 15.20 -12.76
CA GLU A 198 -12.89 16.46 -12.61
C GLU A 198 -12.29 16.93 -13.93
N ALA A 199 -11.77 16.02 -14.77
CA ALA A 199 -11.26 16.35 -16.09
C ALA A 199 -12.38 16.94 -16.97
N GLN A 200 -13.60 16.40 -16.93
CA GLN A 200 -14.75 16.93 -17.68
C GLN A 200 -15.07 18.40 -17.37
N LYS A 201 -14.70 18.90 -16.18
CA LYS A 201 -14.90 20.30 -15.79
C LYS A 201 -13.86 21.25 -16.41
N ASP A 202 -12.78 20.70 -16.96
CA ASP A 202 -11.70 21.43 -17.63
C ASP A 202 -11.53 20.91 -19.06
N PRO A 203 -12.16 21.56 -20.07
CA PRO A 203 -12.13 21.09 -21.45
C PRO A 203 -10.72 20.99 -22.05
N ALA A 204 -9.75 21.78 -21.56
CA ALA A 204 -8.38 21.71 -22.04
C ALA A 204 -7.71 20.41 -21.56
N ILE A 205 -7.87 20.09 -20.27
CA ILE A 205 -7.36 18.84 -19.70
C ILE A 205 -8.06 17.64 -20.33
N TYR A 206 -9.40 17.60 -20.35
CA TYR A 206 -10.16 16.51 -20.93
C TYR A 206 -9.74 16.16 -22.37
N LYS A 207 -9.45 17.17 -23.20
CA LYS A 207 -8.99 16.97 -24.57
C LYS A 207 -7.56 16.42 -24.64
N GLN A 208 -6.71 16.80 -23.69
CA GLN A 208 -5.29 16.45 -23.63
C GLN A 208 -5.02 15.18 -22.83
N THR A 209 -6.03 14.59 -22.20
CA THR A 209 -5.91 13.35 -21.42
C THR A 209 -6.71 12.20 -22.01
N HIS A 210 -6.33 11.00 -21.59
CA HIS A 210 -7.11 9.78 -21.76
C HIS A 210 -6.87 8.85 -20.56
N LEU A 211 -7.89 8.12 -20.14
CA LEU A 211 -7.79 7.17 -19.03
C LEU A 211 -8.06 5.75 -19.55
N ILE A 212 -7.33 4.77 -19.02
CA ILE A 212 -7.59 3.36 -19.32
C ILE A 212 -7.40 2.48 -18.09
N SER A 213 -8.40 1.63 -17.81
CA SER A 213 -8.31 0.58 -16.80
C SER A 213 -8.16 -0.76 -17.50
N ILE A 214 -7.05 -1.45 -17.26
CA ILE A 214 -6.72 -2.70 -17.95
C ILE A 214 -6.92 -3.88 -17.00
N SER A 215 -7.75 -4.83 -17.41
CA SER A 215 -7.92 -6.08 -16.70
C SER A 215 -6.71 -7.01 -16.87
N PHE A 216 -6.31 -7.65 -15.77
CA PHE A 216 -5.35 -8.76 -15.76
C PHE A 216 -6.00 -10.14 -15.56
N ASP A 217 -7.34 -10.24 -15.62
CA ASP A 217 -8.11 -11.49 -15.55
C ASP A 217 -8.83 -11.79 -16.88
N PRO A 218 -8.09 -12.08 -17.96
CA PRO A 218 -8.67 -12.16 -19.31
C PRO A 218 -9.59 -13.36 -19.52
N GLU A 219 -9.57 -14.35 -18.62
CA GLU A 219 -10.47 -15.50 -18.67
C GLU A 219 -11.90 -15.14 -18.26
N TYR A 220 -12.06 -14.20 -17.33
CA TYR A 220 -13.37 -13.76 -16.83
C TYR A 220 -13.80 -12.40 -17.40
N ASP A 221 -12.87 -11.44 -17.50
CA ASP A 221 -13.15 -10.04 -17.83
C ASP A 221 -13.29 -9.82 -19.34
N THR A 222 -14.33 -10.41 -19.91
CA THR A 222 -14.74 -10.17 -21.30
C THR A 222 -15.14 -8.70 -21.53
N PRO A 223 -15.14 -8.20 -22.78
CA PRO A 223 -15.60 -6.84 -23.09
C PRO A 223 -16.95 -6.48 -22.47
N LYS A 224 -17.91 -7.42 -22.47
CA LYS A 224 -19.23 -7.23 -21.86
C LYS A 224 -19.16 -7.04 -20.34
N VAL A 225 -18.34 -7.83 -19.65
CA VAL A 225 -18.12 -7.72 -18.19
C VAL A 225 -17.48 -6.38 -17.86
N LEU A 226 -16.44 -6.00 -18.62
CA LEU A 226 -15.77 -4.71 -18.49
C LEU A 226 -16.73 -3.53 -18.71
N ARG A 227 -17.61 -3.62 -19.72
CA ARG A 227 -18.61 -2.58 -19.98
C ARG A 227 -19.55 -2.40 -18.79
N SER A 228 -20.06 -3.50 -18.23
CA SER A 228 -20.92 -3.46 -17.05
C SER A 228 -20.19 -2.93 -15.82
N TYR A 229 -18.95 -3.36 -15.60
CA TYR A 229 -18.13 -2.91 -14.48
C TYR A 229 -17.83 -1.41 -14.57
N GLY A 230 -17.41 -0.93 -15.74
CA GLY A 230 -17.11 0.49 -15.93
C GLY A 230 -18.35 1.38 -15.79
N ALA A 231 -19.47 0.99 -16.39
CA ALA A 231 -20.74 1.69 -16.23
C ALA A 231 -21.20 1.82 -14.77
N ALA A 232 -20.91 0.81 -13.94
CA ALA A 232 -21.21 0.85 -12.51
C ALA A 232 -20.41 1.96 -11.79
N HIS A 233 -19.15 2.17 -12.17
CA HIS A 233 -18.27 3.16 -11.56
C HIS A 233 -18.49 4.58 -12.07
N THR A 234 -18.92 4.74 -13.33
CA THR A 234 -19.30 6.06 -13.86
C THR A 234 -20.70 6.49 -13.42
N GLY A 235 -21.51 5.56 -12.89
CA GLY A 235 -22.88 5.80 -12.46
C GLY A 235 -23.87 5.90 -13.63
N ASN A 236 -23.48 5.53 -14.85
CA ASN A 236 -24.22 5.82 -16.09
C ASN A 236 -24.39 4.61 -17.01
N TYR A 237 -25.14 3.58 -16.63
CA TYR A 237 -25.32 2.37 -17.45
C TYR A 237 -25.81 2.61 -18.89
N ASP A 238 -26.83 3.45 -19.08
CA ASP A 238 -27.45 3.62 -20.40
C ASP A 238 -26.78 4.68 -21.28
N LYS A 239 -25.98 5.57 -20.67
CA LYS A 239 -25.39 6.74 -21.33
C LYS A 239 -23.88 6.70 -21.43
N GLU A 240 -23.23 5.72 -20.79
CA GLU A 240 -21.77 5.64 -20.81
C GLU A 240 -21.25 5.33 -22.22
N THR A 241 -20.42 6.24 -22.71
CA THR A 241 -19.81 6.18 -24.04
C THR A 241 -18.38 5.69 -23.98
N PHE A 242 -17.75 5.71 -22.79
CA PHE A 242 -16.34 5.38 -22.58
C PHE A 242 -15.41 6.18 -23.51
N SER A 243 -15.76 7.44 -23.79
CA SER A 243 -15.05 8.28 -24.77
C SER A 243 -13.73 8.86 -24.25
N HIS A 244 -13.57 8.98 -22.93
CA HIS A 244 -12.35 9.48 -22.28
C HIS A 244 -11.74 8.47 -21.30
N TRP A 245 -12.56 7.59 -20.73
CA TRP A 245 -12.12 6.49 -19.87
C TRP A 245 -12.59 5.16 -20.44
N GLU A 246 -11.63 4.34 -20.87
CA GLU A 246 -11.89 3.00 -21.42
C GLU A 246 -11.52 1.90 -20.43
N PHE A 247 -12.17 0.75 -20.59
CA PHE A 247 -11.82 -0.48 -19.89
C PHE A 247 -11.39 -1.50 -20.93
N ALA A 248 -10.25 -2.13 -20.73
CA ALA A 248 -9.71 -3.06 -21.71
C ALA A 248 -9.15 -4.31 -21.06
N THR A 249 -8.96 -5.35 -21.86
CA THR A 249 -8.21 -6.55 -21.49
C THR A 249 -7.33 -6.96 -22.67
N ALA A 250 -6.48 -7.96 -22.49
CA ALA A 250 -5.74 -8.60 -23.57
C ALA A 250 -5.59 -10.09 -23.31
N ASP A 251 -4.94 -10.83 -24.21
CA ASP A 251 -4.62 -12.21 -23.93
C ASP A 251 -3.62 -12.36 -22.76
N ALA A 252 -3.53 -13.57 -22.22
CA ALA A 252 -2.68 -13.86 -21.06
C ALA A 252 -1.20 -13.58 -21.30
N ALA A 253 -0.71 -13.70 -22.54
CA ALA A 253 0.69 -13.40 -22.86
C ALA A 253 0.92 -11.89 -22.78
N GLU A 254 0.02 -11.09 -23.34
CA GLU A 254 0.07 -9.64 -23.29
C GLU A 254 -0.04 -9.09 -21.88
N VAL A 255 -0.98 -9.62 -21.07
CA VAL A 255 -1.10 -9.26 -19.65
C VAL A 255 0.20 -9.54 -18.91
N LYS A 256 0.85 -10.68 -19.16
CA LYS A 256 2.15 -11.00 -18.58
C LYS A 256 3.23 -10.01 -19.02
N ARG A 257 3.26 -9.60 -20.30
CA ARG A 257 4.20 -8.57 -20.79
C ARG A 257 3.98 -7.23 -20.09
N MET A 258 2.73 -6.82 -19.91
CA MET A 258 2.39 -5.60 -19.16
C MET A 258 2.83 -5.70 -17.70
N ALA A 259 2.58 -6.83 -17.02
CA ALA A 259 3.01 -7.05 -15.65
C ALA A 259 4.52 -6.95 -15.48
N GLN A 260 5.28 -7.57 -16.38
CA GLN A 260 6.74 -7.49 -16.41
C GLN A 260 7.24 -6.07 -16.65
N PHE A 261 6.63 -5.35 -17.61
CA PHE A 261 7.05 -4.00 -17.95
C PHE A 261 6.69 -3.01 -16.83
N PHE A 262 5.42 -2.91 -16.45
CA PHE A 262 4.93 -1.94 -15.47
C PHE A 262 5.25 -2.30 -14.02
N GLY A 263 5.76 -3.51 -13.76
CA GLY A 263 6.26 -3.92 -12.46
C GLY A 263 5.18 -4.24 -11.43
N PHE A 264 4.06 -4.83 -11.87
CA PHE A 264 3.02 -5.34 -10.95
C PHE A 264 3.00 -6.86 -10.92
N THR A 265 2.64 -7.43 -9.76
CA THR A 265 2.50 -8.87 -9.57
C THR A 265 1.02 -9.25 -9.58
N TYR A 266 0.69 -10.38 -10.19
CA TYR A 266 -0.64 -11.00 -10.09
C TYR A 266 -0.46 -12.53 -10.07
N ILE A 267 -1.09 -13.18 -9.10
CA ILE A 267 -0.95 -14.62 -8.84
C ILE A 267 -2.36 -15.17 -8.63
N PRO A 268 -2.86 -16.04 -9.51
CA PRO A 268 -4.13 -16.73 -9.29
C PRO A 268 -4.10 -17.56 -8.00
N ASP A 269 -5.13 -17.41 -7.17
CA ASP A 269 -5.37 -18.20 -5.94
C ASP A 269 -6.85 -18.59 -5.85
N LYS A 270 -7.16 -19.83 -6.25
CA LYS A 270 -8.53 -20.36 -6.34
C LYS A 270 -9.45 -19.42 -7.13
N ASP A 271 -10.37 -18.73 -6.45
CA ASP A 271 -11.37 -17.83 -7.03
C ASP A 271 -10.94 -16.35 -7.03
N GLN A 272 -9.74 -16.07 -6.53
CA GLN A 272 -9.18 -14.72 -6.40
C GLN A 272 -7.84 -14.61 -7.12
N ILE A 273 -7.38 -13.37 -7.30
CA ILE A 273 -6.03 -13.11 -7.78
C ILE A 273 -5.36 -12.25 -6.71
N VAL A 274 -4.27 -12.76 -6.13
CA VAL A 274 -3.40 -12.00 -5.24
C VAL A 274 -2.56 -11.08 -6.11
N HIS A 275 -2.66 -9.77 -5.89
CA HIS A 275 -1.98 -8.81 -6.76
C HIS A 275 -1.45 -7.58 -6.02
N SER A 276 -0.49 -6.89 -6.65
CA SER A 276 -0.08 -5.55 -6.26
C SER A 276 -0.88 -4.50 -7.05
N LEU A 277 -0.90 -3.26 -6.56
CA LEU A 277 -1.52 -2.13 -7.26
C LEU A 277 -0.44 -1.31 -7.96
N GLN A 278 -0.71 -0.94 -9.20
CA GLN A 278 0.18 -0.12 -10.01
C GLN A 278 -0.66 0.77 -10.93
N THR A 279 -0.36 2.06 -10.90
CA THR A 279 -0.91 3.07 -11.82
C THR A 279 0.26 3.76 -12.50
N ALA A 280 0.13 4.03 -13.80
CA ALA A 280 1.15 4.71 -14.60
C ALA A 280 0.55 5.95 -15.24
N LEU A 281 1.31 7.05 -15.20
CA LEU A 281 1.06 8.22 -16.03
C LEU A 281 2.09 8.23 -17.15
N ILE A 282 1.61 8.25 -18.38
CA ILE A 282 2.40 8.26 -19.61
C ILE A 282 2.26 9.65 -20.24
N ALA A 283 3.39 10.28 -20.57
CA ALA A 283 3.44 11.59 -21.17
C ALA A 283 3.00 11.56 -22.66
N PRO A 284 2.63 12.72 -23.25
CA PRO A 284 2.24 12.82 -24.66
C PRO A 284 3.24 12.27 -25.68
N ASP A 285 4.52 12.21 -25.35
CA ASP A 285 5.56 11.63 -26.18
C ASP A 285 5.62 10.08 -26.13
N GLY A 286 4.81 9.45 -25.28
CA GLY A 286 4.75 8.00 -25.09
C GLY A 286 5.76 7.46 -24.07
N LYS A 287 6.35 8.34 -23.25
CA LYS A 287 7.29 7.94 -22.19
C LYS A 287 6.62 7.90 -20.83
N ILE A 288 7.14 7.08 -19.92
CA ILE A 288 6.72 7.09 -18.52
C ILE A 288 6.94 8.50 -17.95
N ALA A 289 5.89 9.14 -17.46
CA ALA A 289 6.00 10.37 -16.69
C ALA A 289 6.17 10.05 -15.21
N LYS A 290 5.34 9.13 -14.68
CA LYS A 290 5.33 8.76 -13.27
C LYS A 290 4.68 7.40 -13.06
N LEU A 291 5.10 6.71 -12.01
CA LEU A 291 4.51 5.47 -11.53
C LEU A 291 4.01 5.68 -10.10
N TYR A 292 2.84 5.11 -9.80
CA TYR A 292 2.22 5.15 -8.49
C TYR A 292 1.96 3.71 -8.06
N SER A 293 2.75 3.24 -7.11
CA SER A 293 2.58 1.92 -6.52
C SER A 293 1.65 2.01 -5.31
N GLY A 294 0.82 0.98 -5.11
CA GLY A 294 -0.16 0.98 -4.02
C GLY A 294 -1.37 1.87 -4.28
N ASN A 295 -2.08 2.22 -3.20
CA ASN A 295 -3.35 2.96 -3.22
C ASN A 295 -3.32 4.28 -2.44
N ASP A 296 -2.14 4.76 -2.02
CA ASP A 296 -2.04 5.96 -1.19
C ASP A 296 -2.29 7.25 -1.95
N TRP A 297 -1.99 7.27 -3.25
CA TRP A 297 -2.17 8.43 -4.13
C TRP A 297 -3.63 8.89 -4.17
N LYS A 298 -3.85 10.19 -4.32
CA LYS A 298 -5.19 10.78 -4.39
C LYS A 298 -5.49 11.29 -5.81
N PRO A 299 -6.76 11.30 -6.24
CA PRO A 299 -7.17 11.86 -7.54
C PRO A 299 -6.60 13.26 -7.83
N VAL A 300 -6.56 14.13 -6.81
CA VAL A 300 -6.03 15.49 -6.93
C VAL A 300 -4.53 15.51 -7.26
N ASP A 301 -3.75 14.56 -6.74
CA ASP A 301 -2.32 14.47 -7.01
C ASP A 301 -2.09 14.11 -8.48
N ILE A 302 -2.85 13.15 -9.00
CA ILE A 302 -2.81 12.73 -10.41
C ILE A 302 -3.19 13.89 -11.34
N LEU A 303 -4.27 14.60 -11.02
CA LEU A 303 -4.70 15.75 -11.82
C LEU A 303 -3.63 16.86 -11.85
N ASN A 304 -2.91 17.08 -10.75
CA ASN A 304 -1.81 18.03 -10.70
C ASN A 304 -0.61 17.56 -11.53
N ASP A 305 -0.25 16.27 -11.44
CA ASP A 305 0.82 15.68 -12.25
C ASP A 305 0.49 15.76 -13.76
N ILE A 306 -0.77 15.49 -14.14
CA ILE A 306 -1.26 15.66 -15.51
C ILE A 306 -1.09 17.11 -15.98
N ARG A 307 -1.54 18.10 -15.20
CA ARG A 307 -1.39 19.52 -15.55
C ARG A 307 0.07 19.91 -15.72
N ALA A 308 0.96 19.36 -14.91
CA ALA A 308 2.39 19.63 -14.99
C ALA A 308 3.04 19.16 -16.31
N LEU A 309 2.44 18.20 -17.01
CA LEU A 309 2.89 17.76 -18.34
C LEU A 309 2.67 18.81 -19.44
N PHE A 310 1.67 19.67 -19.28
CA PHE A 310 1.30 20.69 -20.25
C PHE A 310 1.73 22.12 -19.84
N GLY A 311 2.13 22.30 -18.58
CA GLY A 311 2.55 23.59 -18.01
C GLY A 311 4.02 23.97 -18.23
N LYS A 312 4.78 23.20 -19.00
CA LYS A 312 6.15 23.57 -19.40
C LYS A 312 6.13 24.07 -20.85
N ASN A 313 6.09 25.39 -20.99
CA ASN A 313 6.36 26.12 -22.24
C ASN A 313 7.74 25.76 -22.81
#